data_AF-A0AAN8ZSR1-F1
#
_entry.id   AF-A0AAN8ZSR1-F1
#
_cell.length_a   1.000
_cell.length_b   1.000
_cell.length_c   1.000
_cell.angle_alpha   90.00
_cell.angle_beta   90.00
_cell.angle_gamma   90.00
#
_symmetry.space_group_name_H-M   'P 1'
#
loop_
_entity.id
_entity.type
_entity.pdbx_description
1 polymer ?
#
loop_
_entity_poly.entity_id
_entity_poly.type
_entity_poly.pdbx_seq_one_letter_code
_entity_poly.pdbx_strand_id
1 'polypeptide(L)'
;MAEYGAHITITSRDRPSIFDVIAQDSLMSTLQPAVKHAFRVLAENNPARYGWCLLYHSELFLLFNLIIQHHYLANYGASFAENFYDLKRVNLKSARKLKPLSLSRRSHIRSLMTLVGFPYLHASFERVFLQLREMEGDDTLPKRGWKPVLQRFFLRLWPHVHFVWESLILIFYLRYMLGKSKFHSPLLLFCGVRLATRNEEDFQIIDERAEAMLAFRNIRNIPQLGHWGMERIGSLLTNSLEVTAFFLQFLDWFYSSGSTPRSIMSKPIPSPPQESDVKKLKSLKSGDCPICCKTRKQDTVLSVSGYVFCYSCILLYVKRERKCPVTGYPAASTQLIRIYLDA
;
A
#
# COMPACT_ATOMS: atom_id res chain seq x y z
N MET A 1 3.19 -43.08 2.51
CA MET A 1 4.44 -42.88 1.74
C MET A 1 4.62 -41.47 1.18
N ALA A 2 3.54 -40.74 0.82
CA ALA A 2 3.65 -39.35 0.36
C ALA A 2 4.00 -38.33 1.47
N GLU A 3 3.55 -38.56 2.71
CA GLU A 3 3.85 -37.66 3.85
C GLU A 3 5.36 -37.59 4.18
N TYR A 4 6.08 -38.71 4.12
CA TYR A 4 7.53 -38.72 4.33
C TYR A 4 8.29 -38.03 3.20
N GLY A 5 7.80 -38.08 1.96
CA GLY A 5 8.39 -37.36 0.82
C GLY A 5 8.22 -35.84 0.93
N ALA A 6 7.05 -35.37 1.40
CA ALA A 6 6.80 -33.95 1.66
C ALA A 6 7.73 -33.39 2.75
N HIS A 7 7.95 -34.14 3.84
CA HIS A 7 8.84 -33.72 4.92
C HIS A 7 10.32 -33.58 4.49
N ILE A 8 10.79 -34.40 3.54
CA ILE A 8 12.17 -34.31 3.02
C ILE A 8 12.33 -33.08 2.10
N THR A 9 11.30 -32.71 1.34
CA THR A 9 11.37 -31.53 0.46
C THR A 9 11.32 -30.19 1.18
N ILE A 10 10.74 -30.15 2.39
CA ILE A 10 10.65 -28.94 3.22
C ILE A 10 11.96 -28.73 4.01
N THR A 11 12.61 -29.80 4.45
CA THR A 11 13.73 -29.75 5.41
C THR A 11 15.10 -29.46 4.81
N SER A 12 15.27 -29.39 3.48
CA SER A 12 16.61 -29.23 2.88
C SER A 12 16.72 -28.28 1.68
N ARG A 13 15.88 -27.25 1.56
CA ARG A 13 16.07 -26.22 0.53
C ARG A 13 17.07 -25.16 0.99
N ASP A 14 18.36 -25.48 1.03
CA ASP A 14 19.43 -24.50 1.34
C ASP A 14 19.42 -23.26 0.41
N ARG A 15 18.71 -23.37 -0.73
CA ARG A 15 18.47 -22.30 -1.69
C ARG A 15 16.97 -21.96 -1.76
N PRO A 16 16.59 -20.68 -1.58
CA PRO A 16 15.18 -20.28 -1.67
C PRO A 16 14.64 -20.32 -3.11
N SER A 17 13.32 -20.33 -3.24
CA SER A 17 12.67 -20.20 -4.54
C SER A 17 12.85 -18.78 -5.09
N ILE A 18 12.81 -18.65 -6.42
CA ILE A 18 12.77 -17.32 -7.05
C ILE A 18 11.51 -16.55 -6.63
N PHE A 19 10.40 -17.26 -6.35
CA PHE A 19 9.17 -16.64 -5.89
C PHE A 19 9.35 -16.00 -4.50
N ASP A 20 10.02 -16.69 -3.57
CA ASP A 20 10.32 -16.16 -2.23
C ASP A 20 11.19 -14.90 -2.34
N VAL A 21 12.19 -14.95 -3.23
CA VAL A 21 13.10 -13.82 -3.52
C VAL A 21 12.35 -12.61 -4.10
N ILE A 22 11.41 -12.83 -5.02
CA ILE A 22 10.62 -11.73 -5.61
C ILE A 22 9.62 -11.19 -4.58
N ALA A 23 9.03 -12.07 -3.76
CA ALA A 23 8.05 -11.70 -2.77
C ALA A 23 8.63 -10.77 -1.69
N GLN A 24 9.84 -11.04 -1.21
CA GLN A 24 10.54 -10.14 -0.27
C GLN A 24 10.83 -8.75 -0.88
N ASP A 25 11.22 -8.68 -2.16
CA ASP A 25 11.56 -7.41 -2.81
C ASP A 25 10.28 -6.59 -3.05
N SER A 26 9.18 -7.25 -3.39
CA SER A 26 7.85 -6.63 -3.48
C SER A 26 7.39 -6.04 -2.15
N LEU A 27 7.56 -6.76 -1.03
CA LEU A 27 7.18 -6.24 0.29
C LEU A 27 7.98 -4.97 0.65
N MET A 28 9.28 -4.93 0.36
CA MET A 28 10.09 -3.75 0.65
C MET A 28 9.68 -2.53 -0.19
N SER A 29 9.41 -2.73 -1.48
CA SER A 29 9.01 -1.63 -2.38
C SER A 29 7.64 -1.03 -2.02
N THR A 30 6.72 -1.82 -1.46
CA THR A 30 5.38 -1.37 -1.02
C THR A 30 5.39 -0.66 0.33
N LEU A 31 6.37 -0.92 1.19
CA LEU A 31 6.49 -0.30 2.52
C LEU A 31 6.63 1.23 2.44
N GLN A 32 7.43 1.72 1.49
CA GLN A 32 7.71 3.16 1.34
C GLN A 32 6.45 4.01 1.04
N PRO A 33 5.63 3.70 0.01
CA PRO A 33 4.41 4.45 -0.24
C PRO A 33 3.38 4.30 0.90
N ALA A 34 3.32 3.15 1.58
CA ALA A 34 2.43 2.94 2.71
C ALA A 34 2.76 3.87 3.89
N VAL A 35 4.04 3.96 4.29
CA VAL A 35 4.48 4.87 5.36
C VAL A 35 4.25 6.33 4.97
N LYS A 36 4.50 6.69 3.71
CA LYS A 36 4.18 8.04 3.19
C LYS A 36 2.69 8.36 3.30
N HIS A 37 1.83 7.40 2.96
CA HIS A 37 0.38 7.55 3.10
C HIS A 37 -0.03 7.69 4.56
N ALA A 38 0.55 6.92 5.48
CA ALA A 38 0.30 7.05 6.91
C ALA A 38 0.67 8.45 7.43
N PHE A 39 1.84 8.99 7.03
CA PHE A 39 2.21 10.36 7.37
C PHE A 39 1.28 11.41 6.77
N ARG A 40 0.75 11.17 5.56
CA ARG A 40 -0.25 12.04 4.94
C ARG A 40 -1.55 12.08 5.75
N VAL A 41 -2.09 10.91 6.12
CA VAL A 41 -3.32 10.83 6.94
C VAL A 41 -3.11 11.50 8.31
N LEU A 42 -1.95 11.31 8.93
CA LEU A 42 -1.60 12.00 10.18
C LEU A 42 -1.54 13.53 10.02
N ALA A 43 -0.99 14.00 8.91
CA ALA A 43 -0.94 15.42 8.58
C ALA A 43 -2.33 16.01 8.28
N GLU A 44 -3.21 15.27 7.61
CA GLU A 44 -4.60 15.67 7.32
C GLU A 44 -5.44 15.78 8.60
N ASN A 45 -5.23 14.88 9.57
CA ASN A 45 -5.94 14.91 10.85
C ASN A 45 -5.54 16.09 11.76
N ASN A 46 -4.27 16.50 11.73
CA ASN A 46 -3.74 17.59 12.57
C ASN A 46 -2.58 18.34 11.88
N PRO A 47 -2.88 19.27 10.95
CA PRO A 47 -1.85 19.90 10.12
C PRO A 47 -0.87 20.76 10.93
N ALA A 48 -1.34 21.43 11.98
CA ALA A 48 -0.52 22.30 12.83
C ALA A 48 0.60 21.54 13.57
N ARG A 49 0.40 20.25 13.88
CA ARG A 49 1.36 19.44 14.64
C ARG A 49 2.19 18.50 13.78
N TYR A 50 1.63 17.97 12.69
CA TYR A 50 2.28 16.92 11.88
C TYR A 50 2.71 17.36 10.47
N GLY A 51 2.58 18.64 10.11
CA GLY A 51 3.04 19.15 8.80
C GLY A 51 4.53 18.88 8.49
N TRP A 52 5.39 18.92 9.52
CA TRP A 52 6.82 18.57 9.42
C TRP A 52 7.06 17.11 8.97
N CYS A 53 6.18 16.17 9.34
CA CYS A 53 6.32 14.77 8.95
C CYS A 53 6.18 14.58 7.43
N LEU A 54 5.34 15.39 6.78
CA LEU A 54 5.17 15.34 5.33
C LEU A 54 6.37 15.96 4.60
N LEU A 55 6.92 17.06 5.13
CA LEU A 55 8.09 17.72 4.56
C LEU A 55 9.34 16.82 4.61
N TYR A 56 9.62 16.21 5.77
CA TYR A 56 10.78 15.35 6.00
C TYR A 56 10.48 13.86 5.82
N HIS A 57 9.46 13.50 5.05
CA HIS A 57 9.03 12.11 4.90
C HIS A 57 10.16 11.17 4.45
N SER A 58 11.08 11.62 3.59
CA SER A 58 12.22 10.81 3.13
C SER A 58 13.22 10.52 4.25
N GLU A 59 13.51 11.51 5.08
CA GLU A 59 14.46 11.38 6.20
C GLU A 59 13.87 10.55 7.33
N LEU A 60 12.58 10.76 7.63
CA LEU A 60 11.86 9.94 8.61
C LEU A 60 11.76 8.49 8.16
N PHE A 61 11.47 8.23 6.88
CA PHE A 61 11.45 6.87 6.35
C PHE A 61 12.84 6.24 6.35
N LEU A 62 13.89 6.99 6.02
CA LEU A 62 15.27 6.52 6.09
C LEU A 62 15.64 6.08 7.52
N LEU A 63 15.32 6.93 8.50
CA LEU A 63 15.55 6.62 9.92
C LEU A 63 14.77 5.37 10.36
N PHE A 64 13.48 5.32 10.04
CA PHE A 64 12.62 4.18 10.32
C PHE A 64 13.15 2.87 9.71
N ASN A 65 13.53 2.91 8.43
CA ASN A 65 14.07 1.75 7.73
C ASN A 65 15.43 1.33 8.32
N LEU A 66 16.31 2.28 8.65
CA LEU A 66 17.59 2.00 9.32
C LEU A 66 17.39 1.27 10.65
N ILE A 67 16.46 1.76 11.47
CA ILE A 67 16.11 1.18 12.77
C ILE A 67 15.62 -0.26 12.61
N ILE A 68 14.66 -0.47 11.72
CA ILE A 68 14.08 -1.79 11.47
C ILE A 68 15.15 -2.74 10.93
N GLN A 69 15.86 -2.36 9.87
CA GLN A 69 16.85 -3.25 9.26
C GLN A 69 17.98 -3.59 10.22
N HIS A 70 18.43 -2.63 11.04
CA HIS A 70 19.44 -2.90 12.04
C HIS A 70 18.94 -3.92 13.08
N HIS A 71 17.71 -3.75 13.58
CA HIS A 71 17.11 -4.68 14.52
C HIS A 71 17.02 -6.10 13.93
N TYR A 72 16.48 -6.25 12.72
CA TYR A 72 16.31 -7.56 12.11
C TYR A 72 17.65 -8.23 11.75
N LEU A 73 18.62 -7.46 11.24
CA LEU A 73 19.94 -8.01 10.94
C LEU A 73 20.71 -8.42 12.19
N ALA A 74 20.53 -7.72 13.30
CA ALA A 74 21.19 -8.04 14.58
C ALA A 74 20.57 -9.29 15.23
N ASN A 75 19.24 -9.39 15.25
CA ASN A 75 18.52 -10.41 16.01
C ASN A 75 18.17 -11.67 15.22
N TYR A 76 17.94 -11.55 13.91
CA TYR A 76 17.50 -12.67 13.06
C TYR A 76 18.51 -13.02 11.96
N GLY A 77 19.53 -12.18 11.75
CA GLY A 77 20.49 -12.36 10.66
C GLY A 77 19.83 -12.25 9.29
N ALA A 78 18.76 -11.48 9.19
CA ALA A 78 17.93 -11.30 8.01
C ALA A 78 17.46 -9.84 7.92
N SER A 79 17.11 -9.36 6.73
CA SER A 79 16.37 -8.11 6.58
C SER A 79 14.93 -8.26 7.09
N PHE A 80 14.22 -7.15 7.27
CA PHE A 80 12.80 -7.20 7.65
C PHE A 80 11.95 -8.05 6.70
N ALA A 81 12.09 -7.82 5.39
CA ALA A 81 11.35 -8.56 4.39
C ALA A 81 11.81 -10.01 4.30
N GLU A 82 13.12 -10.26 4.45
CA GLU A 82 13.66 -11.63 4.49
C GLU A 82 13.07 -12.42 5.66
N ASN A 83 13.01 -11.82 6.85
CA ASN A 83 12.44 -12.47 8.02
C ASN A 83 10.94 -12.78 7.85
N PHE A 84 10.19 -11.93 7.15
CA PHE A 84 8.77 -12.15 6.87
C PHE A 84 8.53 -13.35 5.93
N TYR A 85 9.49 -13.65 5.04
CA TYR A 85 9.43 -14.80 4.12
C TYR A 85 10.33 -15.97 4.56
N ASP A 86 10.68 -16.05 5.86
CA ASP A 86 11.52 -17.12 6.44
C ASP A 86 12.88 -17.32 5.76
N LEU A 87 13.47 -16.22 5.28
CA LEU A 87 14.79 -16.19 4.67
C LEU A 87 15.83 -15.67 5.67
N LYS A 88 17.06 -16.18 5.53
CA LYS A 88 18.23 -15.75 6.32
C LYS A 88 19.45 -15.47 5.45
N ARG A 89 20.33 -14.59 5.93
CA ARG A 89 21.60 -14.26 5.28
C ARG A 89 22.74 -15.12 5.83
N VAL A 90 23.45 -15.81 4.93
CA VAL A 90 24.61 -16.66 5.25
C VAL A 90 25.88 -16.12 4.59
N ASN A 91 26.97 -16.04 5.34
CA ASN A 91 28.27 -15.57 4.82
C ASN A 91 28.98 -16.68 4.03
N LEU A 92 29.45 -16.41 2.81
CA LEU A 92 30.14 -17.42 1.99
C LEU A 92 31.62 -17.63 2.37
N LYS A 93 32.30 -16.57 2.80
CA LYS A 93 33.77 -16.57 2.98
C LYS A 93 34.21 -16.67 4.44
N SER A 94 33.32 -17.02 5.37
CA SER A 94 33.71 -17.08 6.77
C SER A 94 34.21 -18.47 7.15
N ALA A 95 35.53 -18.58 7.36
CA ALA A 95 36.17 -19.78 7.89
C ALA A 95 35.90 -19.99 9.41
N ARG A 96 35.34 -18.98 10.09
CA ARG A 96 35.04 -19.02 11.51
C ARG A 96 33.61 -19.53 11.70
N LYS A 97 33.41 -20.52 12.59
CA LYS A 97 32.08 -20.90 13.08
C LYS A 97 31.46 -19.68 13.78
N LEU A 98 30.66 -18.90 13.04
CA LEU A 98 29.85 -17.82 13.60
C LEU A 98 28.67 -18.41 14.37
N LYS A 99 28.17 -17.67 15.36
CA LYS A 99 26.93 -18.04 16.03
C LYS A 99 25.80 -18.14 15.00
N PRO A 100 24.88 -19.11 15.13
CA PRO A 100 23.71 -19.20 14.26
C PRO A 100 22.92 -17.87 14.28
N LEU A 101 22.44 -17.47 13.09
CA LEU A 101 21.76 -16.19 12.83
C LEU A 101 22.61 -14.93 13.10
N SER A 102 23.94 -15.03 13.10
CA SER A 102 24.82 -13.87 13.25
C SER A 102 25.65 -13.60 11.99
N LEU A 103 25.68 -12.33 11.57
CA LEU A 103 26.50 -11.87 10.46
C LEU A 103 27.84 -11.32 10.95
N SER A 104 28.89 -11.47 10.14
CA SER A 104 30.16 -10.79 10.40
C SER A 104 29.94 -9.27 10.43
N ARG A 105 30.66 -8.54 11.29
CA ARG A 105 30.52 -7.07 11.40
C ARG A 105 30.65 -6.36 10.05
N ARG A 106 31.55 -6.84 9.17
CA ARG A 106 31.73 -6.29 7.83
C ARG A 106 30.53 -6.56 6.92
N SER A 107 29.98 -7.78 6.93
CA SER A 107 28.83 -8.13 6.10
C SER A 107 27.53 -7.54 6.64
N HIS A 108 27.40 -7.36 7.95
CA HIS A 108 26.32 -6.61 8.58
C HIS A 108 26.33 -5.15 8.10
N ILE A 109 27.44 -4.42 8.24
CA ILE A 109 27.51 -3.01 7.79
C ILE A 109 27.25 -2.89 6.29
N ARG A 110 27.85 -3.76 5.46
CA ARG A 110 27.59 -3.76 4.01
C ARG A 110 26.12 -4.07 3.71
N SER A 111 25.52 -5.02 4.40
CA SER A 111 24.11 -5.37 4.24
C SER A 111 23.21 -4.18 4.58
N LEU A 112 23.50 -3.46 5.66
CA LEU A 112 22.76 -2.28 6.08
C LEU A 112 22.88 -1.14 5.06
N MET A 113 24.11 -0.87 4.58
CA MET A 113 24.35 0.15 3.55
C MET A 113 23.64 -0.18 2.23
N THR A 114 23.62 -1.45 1.85
CA THR A 114 22.92 -1.93 0.66
C THR A 114 21.40 -1.88 0.80
N LEU A 115 20.86 -2.21 1.97
CA LEU A 115 19.41 -2.23 2.20
C LEU A 115 18.80 -0.85 2.39
N VAL A 116 19.57 0.09 2.95
CA VAL A 116 19.04 1.41 3.35
C VAL A 116 19.67 2.53 2.53
N GLY A 117 21.00 2.54 2.43
CA GLY A 117 21.74 3.60 1.74
C GLY A 117 21.55 3.57 0.22
N PHE A 118 21.70 2.40 -0.41
CA PHE A 118 21.54 2.26 -1.86
C PHE A 118 20.15 2.70 -2.36
N PRO A 119 19.01 2.19 -1.84
CA PRO A 119 17.70 2.62 -2.32
C PRO A 119 17.40 4.10 -2.04
N TYR A 120 17.89 4.66 -0.93
CA TYR A 120 17.75 6.08 -0.65
C TYR A 120 18.53 6.94 -1.65
N LEU A 121 19.77 6.57 -1.96
CA LEU A 121 20.57 7.27 -2.96
C LEU A 121 19.94 7.15 -4.34
N HIS A 122 19.56 5.94 -4.74
CA HIS A 122 18.88 5.70 -6.02
C HIS A 122 17.61 6.54 -6.16
N ALA A 123 16.73 6.54 -5.15
CA ALA A 123 15.52 7.35 -5.14
C ALA A 123 15.82 8.86 -5.13
N SER A 124 16.93 9.29 -4.52
CA SER A 124 17.36 10.68 -4.54
C SER A 124 17.86 11.11 -5.92
N PHE A 125 18.63 10.26 -6.59
CA PHE A 125 19.05 10.51 -7.97
C PHE A 125 17.85 10.56 -8.93
N GLU A 126 16.89 9.65 -8.78
CA GLU A 126 15.68 9.64 -9.59
C GLU A 126 14.85 10.93 -9.39
N ARG A 127 14.70 11.39 -8.13
CA ARG A 127 14.04 12.67 -7.82
C ARG A 127 14.73 13.86 -8.50
N VAL A 128 16.06 13.93 -8.41
CA VAL A 128 16.85 15.00 -9.03
C VAL A 128 16.74 14.92 -10.56
N PHE A 129 16.80 13.73 -11.14
CA PHE A 129 16.64 13.52 -12.58
C PHE A 129 15.29 14.01 -13.09
N LEU A 130 14.20 13.65 -12.41
CA LEU A 130 12.84 14.10 -12.76
C LEU A 130 12.70 15.62 -12.66
N GLN A 131 13.21 16.24 -11.59
CA GLN A 131 13.21 17.70 -11.43
C GLN A 131 13.99 18.41 -12.54
N LEU A 132 15.17 17.90 -12.91
CA LEU A 132 15.96 18.47 -14.00
C LEU A 132 15.27 18.32 -15.35
N ARG A 133 14.57 17.20 -15.58
CA ARG A 133 13.83 16.94 -16.82
C ARG A 133 12.61 17.86 -16.96
N GLU A 134 11.93 18.15 -15.85
CA GLU A 134 10.83 19.12 -15.79
C GLU A 134 11.34 20.54 -16.09
N MET A 135 12.45 20.95 -15.48
CA MET A 135 13.09 22.24 -15.77
C MET A 135 13.58 22.37 -17.22
N GLU A 136 13.98 21.27 -17.85
CA GLU A 136 14.33 21.23 -19.27
C GLU A 136 13.11 21.41 -20.17
N GLY A 137 11.97 20.82 -19.82
CA GLY A 137 10.71 20.99 -20.54
C GLY A 137 10.16 22.42 -20.48
N ASP A 138 10.33 23.09 -19.34
CA ASP A 138 9.85 24.46 -19.11
C ASP A 138 10.84 25.56 -19.55
N ASP A 139 11.98 25.21 -20.15
CA ASP A 139 13.07 26.13 -20.54
C ASP A 139 13.63 26.99 -19.37
N THR A 140 13.41 26.57 -18.12
CA THR A 140 13.82 27.29 -16.90
C THR A 140 15.25 26.98 -16.44
N LEU A 141 15.97 26.12 -17.16
CA LEU A 141 17.35 25.76 -16.86
C LEU A 141 18.28 26.98 -16.82
N PRO A 142 19.18 27.08 -15.83
CA PRO A 142 20.12 28.20 -15.71
C PRO A 142 21.07 28.21 -16.91
N LYS A 143 20.96 29.23 -17.77
CA LYS A 143 21.71 29.31 -19.05
C LYS A 143 23.20 29.69 -18.89
N ARG A 144 23.65 30.11 -17.71
CA ARG A 144 25.00 30.67 -17.49
C ARG A 144 25.80 29.84 -16.48
N GLY A 145 27.01 29.42 -16.87
CA GLY A 145 27.98 28.71 -16.04
C GLY A 145 28.17 27.23 -16.37
N TRP A 146 28.97 26.54 -15.57
CA TRP A 146 29.29 25.11 -15.60
C TRP A 146 28.16 24.17 -15.15
N LYS A 147 27.22 24.67 -14.31
CA LYS A 147 26.04 23.92 -13.82
C LYS A 147 25.17 23.32 -14.94
N PRO A 148 24.72 24.07 -15.98
CA PRO A 148 23.89 23.51 -17.05
C PRO A 148 24.60 22.44 -17.88
N VAL A 149 25.93 22.51 -18.04
CA VAL A 149 26.70 21.49 -18.76
C VAL A 149 26.64 20.17 -17.99
N LEU A 150 26.86 20.22 -16.67
CA LEU A 150 26.76 19.04 -15.81
C LEU A 150 25.33 18.48 -15.76
N GLN A 151 24.31 19.35 -15.68
CA GLN A 151 22.89 18.95 -15.66
C GLN A 151 22.49 18.24 -16.96
N ARG A 152 22.86 18.80 -18.13
CA ARG A 152 22.61 18.17 -19.43
C ARG A 152 23.36 16.86 -19.60
N PHE A 153 24.61 16.81 -19.13
CA PHE A 153 25.38 15.57 -19.13
C PHE A 153 24.71 14.50 -18.24
N PHE A 154 24.26 14.87 -17.05
CA PHE A 154 23.54 14.00 -16.13
C PHE A 154 22.22 13.50 -16.74
N LEU A 155 21.44 14.38 -17.36
CA LEU A 155 20.18 14.04 -18.06
C LEU A 155 20.38 13.03 -19.18
N ARG A 156 21.52 13.11 -19.90
CA ARG A 156 21.87 12.15 -20.95
C ARG A 156 22.43 10.84 -20.37
N LEU A 157 23.20 10.91 -19.31
CA LEU A 157 23.90 9.76 -18.73
C LEU A 157 22.97 8.85 -17.89
N TRP A 158 22.08 9.44 -17.10
CA TRP A 158 21.24 8.70 -16.15
C TRP A 158 20.39 7.59 -16.79
N PRO A 159 19.70 7.80 -17.93
CA PRO A 159 18.93 6.74 -18.59
C PRO A 159 19.78 5.53 -18.98
N HIS A 160 21.02 5.75 -19.43
CA HIS A 160 21.94 4.67 -19.75
C HIS A 160 22.42 3.93 -18.51
N VAL A 161 22.73 4.65 -17.43
CA VAL A 161 23.12 4.04 -16.15
C VAL A 161 21.97 3.19 -15.60
N HIS A 162 20.75 3.72 -15.59
CA HIS A 162 19.55 3.00 -15.17
C HIS A 162 19.32 1.76 -16.04
N PHE A 163 19.43 1.87 -17.37
CA PHE A 163 19.28 0.73 -18.28
C PHE A 163 20.32 -0.38 -18.02
N VAL A 164 21.59 -0.01 -17.82
CA VAL A 164 22.66 -0.97 -17.49
C VAL A 164 22.41 -1.63 -16.13
N TRP A 165 21.95 -0.86 -15.14
CA TRP A 165 21.63 -1.38 -13.82
C TRP A 165 20.48 -2.38 -13.84
N GLU A 166 19.37 -2.06 -14.50
CA GLU A 166 18.23 -2.98 -14.65
C GLU A 166 18.59 -4.21 -15.48
N SER A 167 19.38 -4.05 -16.54
CA SER A 167 19.90 -5.16 -17.33
C SER A 167 20.79 -6.09 -16.49
N LEU A 168 21.64 -5.53 -15.63
CA LEU A 168 22.47 -6.29 -14.71
C LEU A 168 21.60 -7.10 -13.73
N ILE A 169 20.60 -6.47 -13.11
CA ILE A 169 19.65 -7.16 -12.22
C ILE A 169 18.97 -8.32 -12.94
N LEU A 170 18.45 -8.09 -14.15
CA LEU A 170 17.80 -9.12 -14.97
C LEU A 170 18.74 -10.30 -15.26
N ILE A 171 19.99 -10.03 -15.63
CA ILE A 171 21.01 -11.07 -15.87
C ILE A 171 21.24 -11.91 -14.61
N PHE A 172 21.32 -11.27 -13.43
CA PHE A 172 21.47 -11.99 -12.17
C PHE A 172 20.24 -12.84 -11.84
N TYR A 173 19.02 -12.34 -12.09
CA TYR A 173 17.80 -13.12 -11.93
C TYR A 173 17.74 -14.32 -12.87
N LEU A 174 18.03 -14.15 -14.15
CA LEU A 174 18.08 -15.25 -15.11
C LEU A 174 19.14 -16.27 -14.73
N ARG A 175 20.34 -15.83 -14.35
CA ARG A 175 21.41 -16.72 -13.90
C ARG A 175 21.03 -17.47 -12.62
N TYR A 176 20.28 -16.83 -11.73
CA TYR A 176 19.69 -17.48 -10.57
C TYR A 176 18.68 -18.54 -11.03
N MET A 177 17.65 -18.20 -11.80
CA MET A 177 16.65 -19.17 -12.29
C MET A 177 17.26 -20.38 -13.00
N LEU A 178 18.32 -20.18 -13.79
CA LEU A 178 19.06 -21.24 -14.48
C LEU A 178 19.94 -22.13 -13.57
N GLY A 179 19.94 -21.90 -12.26
CA GLY A 179 20.74 -22.68 -11.31
C GLY A 179 22.23 -22.31 -11.23
N LYS A 180 22.73 -21.48 -12.16
CA LYS A 180 24.17 -21.17 -12.34
C LYS A 180 24.75 -20.19 -11.32
N SER A 181 23.91 -19.46 -10.59
CA SER A 181 24.31 -18.52 -9.53
C SER A 181 23.67 -18.88 -8.20
N LYS A 182 24.41 -18.64 -7.11
CA LYS A 182 23.88 -18.65 -5.74
C LYS A 182 23.30 -17.29 -5.33
N PHE A 183 23.55 -16.24 -6.12
CA PHE A 183 23.13 -14.86 -5.86
C PHE A 183 22.06 -14.43 -6.85
N HIS A 184 21.00 -13.77 -6.37
CA HIS A 184 19.94 -13.21 -7.21
C HIS A 184 20.13 -11.71 -7.52
N SER A 185 20.90 -10.99 -6.70
CA SER A 185 21.17 -9.57 -6.90
C SER A 185 22.67 -9.25 -6.85
N PRO A 186 23.14 -8.27 -7.65
CA PRO A 186 24.53 -7.81 -7.60
C PRO A 186 24.89 -7.20 -6.24
N LEU A 187 23.89 -6.63 -5.57
CA LEU A 187 23.99 -6.06 -4.23
C LEU A 187 24.38 -7.09 -3.16
N LEU A 188 23.80 -8.29 -3.20
CA LEU A 188 24.17 -9.38 -2.28
C LEU A 188 25.56 -9.94 -2.55
N LEU A 189 25.95 -9.99 -3.83
CA LEU A 189 27.31 -10.36 -4.22
C LEU A 189 28.34 -9.40 -3.60
N PHE A 190 28.08 -8.10 -3.64
CA PHE A 190 28.92 -7.08 -3.00
C PHE A 190 29.01 -7.26 -1.48
N CYS A 191 27.90 -7.61 -0.83
CA CYS A 191 27.88 -7.93 0.60
C CYS A 191 28.67 -9.22 0.93
N GLY A 192 28.81 -10.14 -0.03
CA GLY A 192 29.44 -11.45 0.15
C GLY A 192 28.55 -12.43 0.92
N VAL A 193 27.24 -12.29 0.75
CA VAL A 193 26.20 -12.98 1.50
C VAL A 193 25.28 -13.72 0.54
N ARG A 194 24.86 -14.94 0.89
CA ARG A 194 23.80 -15.68 0.20
C ARG A 194 22.54 -15.70 1.03
N LEU A 195 21.39 -15.79 0.37
CA LEU A 195 20.13 -16.13 1.04
C LEU A 195 20.01 -17.64 1.17
N ALA A 196 19.48 -18.08 2.29
CA ALA A 196 19.11 -19.45 2.60
C ALA A 196 17.73 -19.45 3.24
N THR A 197 16.98 -20.54 3.13
CA THR A 197 15.77 -20.71 3.94
C THR A 197 16.16 -20.95 5.40
N ARG A 198 15.22 -20.66 6.30
CA ARG A 198 15.33 -20.97 7.71
C ARG A 198 15.16 -22.47 7.95
N ASN A 199 15.96 -23.03 8.85
CA ASN A 199 15.90 -24.42 9.29
C ASN A 199 15.18 -24.52 10.65
N GLU A 200 14.75 -25.72 11.03
CA GLU A 200 14.12 -26.00 12.33
C GLU A 200 14.97 -25.51 13.52
N GLU A 201 16.28 -25.75 13.46
CA GLU A 201 17.22 -25.28 14.49
C GLU A 201 17.23 -23.76 14.64
N ASP A 202 17.00 -23.02 13.55
CA ASP A 202 16.96 -21.56 13.61
C ASP A 202 15.67 -21.06 14.27
N PHE A 203 14.54 -21.75 14.09
CA PHE A 203 13.27 -21.41 14.74
C PHE A 203 13.37 -21.57 16.25
N GLN A 204 13.98 -22.66 16.73
CA GLN A 204 14.22 -22.87 18.16
C GLN A 204 15.05 -21.72 18.78
N ILE A 205 16.11 -21.29 18.08
CA ILE A 205 16.95 -20.17 18.55
C ILE A 205 16.17 -18.84 18.58
N ILE A 206 15.21 -18.67 17.68
CA ILE A 206 14.37 -17.47 17.64
C ILE A 206 13.38 -17.47 18.80
N ASP A 207 12.74 -18.60 19.07
CA ASP A 207 11.80 -18.74 20.17
C ASP A 207 12.51 -18.50 21.51
N GLU A 208 13.70 -19.06 21.71
CA GLU A 208 14.53 -18.77 22.89
C GLU A 208 14.85 -17.28 23.03
N ARG A 209 15.13 -16.59 21.92
CA ARG A 209 15.37 -15.13 21.92
C ARG A 209 14.10 -14.33 22.19
N ALA A 210 12.95 -14.77 21.66
CA ALA A 210 11.66 -14.14 21.87
C ALA A 210 11.22 -14.24 23.33
N GLU A 211 11.37 -15.42 23.94
CA GLU A 211 11.15 -15.63 25.37
C GLU A 211 12.09 -14.77 26.21
N ALA A 212 13.37 -14.68 25.86
CA ALA A 212 14.32 -13.82 26.55
C ALA A 212 13.97 -12.32 26.43
N MET A 213 13.36 -11.89 25.32
CA MET A 213 12.86 -10.51 25.14
C MET A 213 11.57 -10.23 25.93
N LEU A 214 10.70 -11.22 26.06
CA LEU A 214 9.43 -11.13 26.81
C LEU A 214 9.64 -11.22 28.33
N ALA A 215 10.68 -11.94 28.78
CA ALA A 215 11.08 -11.95 30.16
C ALA A 215 11.40 -10.52 30.60
N PHE A 216 10.58 -9.97 31.50
CA PHE A 216 10.72 -8.63 32.07
C PHE A 216 12.03 -8.54 32.88
N ARG A 217 13.15 -8.37 32.19
CA ARG A 217 14.47 -8.31 32.80
C ARG A 217 14.57 -6.97 33.52
N ASN A 218 14.48 -7.00 34.84
CA ASN A 218 14.66 -5.90 35.80
C ASN A 218 15.39 -4.68 35.19
N ILE A 219 14.63 -3.77 34.57
CA ILE A 219 15.16 -2.67 33.76
C ILE A 219 15.55 -1.55 34.71
N ARG A 220 16.80 -1.55 35.15
CA ARG A 220 17.30 -0.58 36.13
C ARG A 220 17.89 0.68 35.49
N ASN A 221 18.17 0.66 34.17
CA ASN A 221 18.85 1.76 33.45
C ASN A 221 18.11 2.19 32.16
N ILE A 222 17.92 3.51 32.00
CA ILE A 222 17.28 4.17 30.83
C ILE A 222 17.88 3.78 29.46
N PRO A 223 19.21 3.66 29.26
CA PRO A 223 19.75 3.23 27.96
C PRO A 223 19.41 1.78 27.59
N GLN A 224 19.13 0.92 28.58
CA GLN A 224 18.70 -0.46 28.33
C GLN A 224 17.22 -0.52 27.94
N LEU A 225 16.40 0.41 28.44
CA LEU A 225 15.00 0.57 28.03
C LEU A 225 14.88 0.99 26.56
N GLY A 226 15.78 1.87 26.08
CA GLY A 226 15.82 2.28 24.68
C GLY A 226 16.13 1.10 23.73
N HIS A 227 17.12 0.28 24.08
CA HIS A 227 17.46 -0.92 23.29
C HIS A 227 16.32 -1.95 23.33
N TRP A 228 15.72 -2.17 24.50
CA TRP A 228 14.55 -3.05 24.67
C TRP A 228 13.32 -2.58 23.89
N GLY A 229 13.01 -1.27 23.93
CA GLY A 229 11.87 -0.70 23.21
C GLY A 229 12.03 -0.80 21.69
N MET A 230 13.24 -0.55 21.20
CA MET A 230 13.61 -0.76 19.80
C MET A 230 13.46 -2.22 19.38
N GLU A 231 13.86 -3.14 20.26
CA GLU A 231 13.69 -4.57 20.02
C GLU A 231 12.22 -5.00 19.98
N ARG A 232 11.38 -4.37 20.81
CA ARG A 232 9.95 -4.65 20.83
C ARG A 232 9.23 -4.10 19.60
N ILE A 233 9.57 -2.89 19.14
CA ILE A 233 8.96 -2.26 17.95
C ILE A 233 9.11 -3.14 16.72
N GLY A 234 10.29 -3.75 16.51
CA GLY A 234 10.52 -4.69 15.40
C GLY A 234 9.53 -5.85 15.44
N SER A 235 9.51 -6.61 16.55
CA SER A 235 8.57 -7.73 16.73
C SER A 235 7.10 -7.32 16.60
N LEU A 236 6.73 -6.13 17.06
CA LEU A 236 5.36 -5.60 16.95
C LEU A 236 4.96 -5.34 15.49
N LEU A 237 5.90 -4.96 14.63
CA LEU A 237 5.61 -4.66 13.22
C LEU A 237 5.29 -5.92 12.41
N THR A 238 6.05 -7.00 12.58
CA THR A 238 5.70 -8.27 11.90
C THR A 238 4.35 -8.78 12.39
N ASN A 239 4.14 -8.82 13.70
CA ASN A 239 2.88 -9.29 14.27
C ASN A 239 1.70 -8.38 13.87
N SER A 240 1.91 -7.06 13.77
CA SER A 240 0.86 -6.14 13.34
C SER A 240 0.50 -6.31 11.86
N LEU A 241 1.47 -6.62 10.99
CA LEU A 241 1.18 -6.91 9.59
C LEU A 241 0.34 -8.18 9.44
N GLU A 242 0.67 -9.24 10.18
CA GLU A 242 -0.13 -10.48 10.16
C GLU A 242 -1.55 -10.26 10.66
N VAL A 243 -1.70 -9.55 11.79
CA VAL A 243 -3.01 -9.16 12.33
C VAL A 243 -3.77 -8.25 11.35
N THR A 244 -3.07 -7.34 10.68
CA THR A 244 -3.68 -6.46 9.68
C THR A 244 -4.13 -7.24 8.45
N ALA A 245 -3.33 -8.19 7.95
CA ALA A 245 -3.71 -9.03 6.83
C ALA A 245 -4.95 -9.87 7.15
N PHE A 246 -5.01 -10.47 8.34
CA PHE A 246 -6.20 -11.14 8.85
C PHE A 246 -7.39 -10.18 8.93
N PHE A 247 -7.20 -8.98 9.47
CA PHE A 247 -8.28 -8.00 9.61
C PHE A 247 -8.77 -7.48 8.25
N LEU A 248 -7.89 -7.30 7.26
CA LEU A 248 -8.26 -6.93 5.90
C LEU A 248 -9.05 -8.04 5.22
N GLN A 249 -8.63 -9.31 5.35
CA GLN A 249 -9.40 -10.44 4.86
C GLN A 249 -10.77 -10.52 5.55
N PHE A 250 -10.82 -10.25 6.85
CA PHE A 250 -12.06 -10.13 7.60
C PHE A 250 -12.94 -8.99 7.06
N LEU A 251 -12.37 -7.81 6.79
CA LEU A 251 -13.12 -6.68 6.22
C LEU A 251 -13.64 -7.01 4.83
N ASP A 252 -12.83 -7.62 3.96
CA ASP A 252 -13.24 -8.04 2.62
C ASP A 252 -14.38 -9.06 2.70
N TRP A 253 -14.29 -10.04 3.59
CA TRP A 253 -15.40 -10.95 3.89
C TRP A 253 -16.62 -10.20 4.43
N PHE A 254 -16.43 -9.25 5.35
CA PHE A 254 -17.50 -8.49 6.00
C PHE A 254 -18.24 -7.58 5.00
N TYR A 255 -17.53 -6.97 4.05
CA TYR A 255 -18.11 -6.12 3.01
C TYR A 255 -18.63 -6.91 1.79
N SER A 256 -18.07 -8.08 1.49
CA SER A 256 -18.57 -8.98 0.43
C SER A 256 -19.79 -9.80 0.88
N SER A 257 -19.93 -10.05 2.18
CA SER A 257 -21.16 -10.53 2.79
C SER A 257 -22.23 -9.45 2.63
N GLY A 258 -23.06 -9.59 1.59
CA GLY A 258 -24.14 -8.64 1.21
C GLY A 258 -25.22 -8.40 2.27
N SER A 259 -25.01 -8.84 3.52
CA SER A 259 -25.86 -8.61 4.68
C SER A 259 -25.41 -7.43 5.56
N THR A 260 -24.32 -6.72 5.22
CA THR A 260 -23.98 -5.48 5.92
C THR A 260 -24.81 -4.32 5.35
N PRO A 261 -25.65 -3.64 6.17
CA PRO A 261 -26.44 -2.53 5.68
C PRO A 261 -25.49 -1.46 5.16
N ARG A 262 -25.60 -1.16 3.86
CA ARG A 262 -24.97 0.00 3.26
C ARG A 262 -25.38 1.21 4.10
N SER A 263 -24.43 1.74 4.84
CA SER A 263 -24.54 2.93 5.69
C SER A 263 -25.31 2.74 7.01
N ILE A 264 -24.55 2.74 8.10
CA ILE A 264 -25.00 3.01 9.48
C ILE A 264 -25.71 4.39 9.58
N MET A 265 -25.53 5.27 8.57
CA MET A 265 -26.18 6.57 8.44
C MET A 265 -27.36 6.61 7.44
N SER A 266 -27.75 5.49 6.83
CA SER A 266 -28.90 5.49 5.92
C SER A 266 -30.19 5.56 6.73
N LYS A 267 -31.00 6.59 6.46
CA LYS A 267 -32.34 6.69 7.02
C LYS A 267 -33.18 5.50 6.52
N PRO A 268 -34.08 4.95 7.36
CA PRO A 268 -34.99 3.90 6.92
C PRO A 268 -35.76 4.39 5.69
N ILE A 269 -35.84 3.52 4.68
CA ILE A 269 -36.60 3.77 3.46
C ILE A 269 -38.05 4.06 3.92
N PRO A 270 -38.65 5.20 3.53
CA PRO A 270 -40.01 5.51 3.93
C PRO A 270 -40.96 4.42 3.41
N SER A 271 -41.99 4.11 4.21
CA SER A 271 -43.00 3.14 3.83
C SER A 271 -43.64 3.51 2.48
N PRO A 272 -43.98 2.51 1.64
CA PRO A 272 -44.62 2.77 0.36
C PRO A 272 -45.90 3.61 0.55
N PRO A 273 -46.16 4.61 -0.31
CA PRO A 273 -47.31 5.49 -0.18
C PRO A 273 -48.61 4.67 -0.19
N GLN A 274 -49.50 4.96 0.77
CA GLN A 274 -50.77 4.23 0.91
C GLN A 274 -51.77 4.65 -0.18
N GLU A 275 -52.57 3.70 -0.67
CA GLU A 275 -53.55 3.89 -1.76
C GLU A 275 -54.55 5.04 -1.54
N SER A 276 -54.75 5.49 -0.30
CA SER A 276 -55.62 6.61 0.04
C SER A 276 -55.18 7.92 -0.62
N ASP A 277 -53.87 8.13 -0.80
CA ASP A 277 -53.33 9.35 -1.43
C ASP A 277 -53.49 9.30 -2.96
N VAL A 278 -53.62 8.10 -3.52
CA VAL A 278 -53.79 7.84 -4.96
C VAL A 278 -55.24 8.04 -5.42
N LYS A 279 -56.22 8.02 -4.50
CA LYS A 279 -57.65 8.19 -4.85
C LYS A 279 -57.97 9.56 -5.46
N LYS A 280 -57.18 10.61 -5.19
CA LYS A 280 -57.33 11.91 -5.86
C LYS A 280 -56.90 11.91 -7.34
N LEU A 281 -56.19 10.88 -7.81
CA LEU A 281 -55.70 10.76 -9.20
C LEU A 281 -56.50 9.81 -10.10
N LYS A 282 -57.50 9.08 -9.57
CA LYS A 282 -58.32 8.16 -10.39
C LYS A 282 -59.16 8.86 -11.48
N SER A 283 -59.17 10.19 -11.53
CA SER A 283 -59.85 10.96 -12.59
C SER A 283 -58.94 11.35 -13.77
N LEU A 284 -57.62 11.14 -13.70
CA LEU A 284 -56.72 11.40 -14.83
C LEU A 284 -56.57 10.14 -15.68
N LYS A 285 -56.82 10.28 -16.99
CA LYS A 285 -56.56 9.22 -17.97
C LYS A 285 -55.06 8.89 -17.98
N SER A 286 -54.74 7.60 -18.06
CA SER A 286 -53.37 7.08 -18.14
C SER A 286 -52.64 7.64 -19.37
N GLY A 287 -51.90 8.74 -19.20
CA GLY A 287 -51.20 9.40 -20.31
C GLY A 287 -51.13 10.94 -20.21
N ASP A 288 -51.96 11.54 -19.36
CA ASP A 288 -51.98 12.99 -19.17
C ASP A 288 -51.01 13.45 -18.08
N CYS A 289 -50.56 14.70 -18.17
CA CYS A 289 -49.73 15.33 -17.16
C CYS A 289 -50.60 15.85 -16.00
N PRO A 290 -50.29 15.53 -14.72
CA PRO A 290 -51.04 16.03 -13.57
C PRO A 290 -50.97 17.55 -13.34
N ILE A 291 -50.06 18.28 -14.01
CA ILE A 291 -49.89 19.73 -13.86
C ILE A 291 -50.69 20.49 -14.93
N CYS A 292 -50.59 20.09 -16.19
CA CYS A 292 -51.21 20.81 -17.31
C CYS A 292 -52.46 20.14 -17.87
N CYS A 293 -52.81 18.94 -17.38
CA CYS A 293 -53.97 18.14 -17.79
C CYS A 293 -54.06 17.90 -19.30
N LYS A 294 -52.91 17.89 -19.99
CA LYS A 294 -52.77 17.58 -21.41
C LYS A 294 -51.92 16.32 -21.58
N THR A 295 -51.99 15.72 -22.76
CA THR A 295 -51.11 14.61 -23.18
C THR A 295 -49.64 14.98 -22.92
N ARG A 296 -48.91 14.08 -22.26
CA ARG A 296 -47.52 14.39 -21.84
C ARG A 296 -46.62 14.66 -23.05
N LYS A 297 -45.84 15.74 -22.96
CA LYS A 297 -44.76 16.07 -23.88
C LYS A 297 -43.45 15.91 -23.14
N GLN A 298 -42.58 15.03 -23.64
CA GLN A 298 -41.30 14.66 -23.01
C GLN A 298 -41.50 14.15 -21.58
N ASP A 299 -41.88 12.88 -21.49
CA ASP A 299 -42.16 12.19 -20.23
C ASP A 299 -40.96 12.31 -19.29
N THR A 300 -41.20 12.86 -18.10
CA THR A 300 -40.17 13.06 -17.08
C THR A 300 -40.70 12.55 -15.75
N VAL A 301 -40.01 11.57 -15.18
CA VAL A 301 -40.34 11.02 -13.87
C VAL A 301 -39.60 11.80 -12.78
N LEU A 302 -40.30 12.05 -11.68
CA LEU A 302 -39.69 12.57 -10.46
C LEU A 302 -39.33 11.40 -9.54
N SER A 303 -38.04 11.11 -9.37
CA SER A 303 -37.55 9.91 -8.68
C SER A 303 -38.00 9.78 -7.22
N VAL A 304 -38.31 10.90 -6.56
CA VAL A 304 -38.79 10.93 -5.17
C VAL A 304 -40.21 10.38 -5.02
N SER A 305 -41.04 10.53 -6.06
CA SER A 305 -42.49 10.22 -5.97
C SER A 305 -42.97 9.18 -6.99
N GLY A 306 -42.18 8.90 -8.03
CA GLY A 306 -42.53 7.96 -9.09
C GLY A 306 -43.58 8.46 -10.10
N TYR A 307 -44.08 9.69 -9.96
CA TYR A 307 -45.04 10.27 -10.92
C TYR A 307 -44.36 10.84 -12.16
N VAL A 308 -45.04 10.70 -13.30
CA VAL A 308 -44.57 11.16 -14.63
C VAL A 308 -45.30 12.45 -15.04
N PHE A 309 -44.53 13.43 -15.49
CA PHE A 309 -45.00 14.75 -15.90
C PHE A 309 -44.40 15.15 -17.25
N CYS A 310 -44.87 16.24 -17.85
CA CYS A 310 -44.13 16.92 -18.92
C CYS A 310 -42.87 17.57 -18.35
N TYR A 311 -41.73 17.45 -19.03
CA TYR A 311 -40.47 18.06 -18.60
C TYR A 311 -40.60 19.56 -18.28
N SER A 312 -41.24 20.33 -19.17
CA SER A 312 -41.40 21.78 -19.04
C SER A 312 -42.23 22.16 -17.80
N CYS A 313 -43.27 21.38 -17.49
CA CYS A 313 -44.19 21.64 -16.38
C CYS A 313 -43.54 21.34 -15.03
N ILE A 314 -42.92 20.16 -14.89
CA ILE A 314 -42.33 19.74 -13.61
C ILE A 314 -41.06 20.52 -13.28
N LEU A 315 -40.26 20.89 -14.28
CA LEU A 315 -39.04 21.68 -14.07
C LEU A 315 -39.36 23.06 -13.47
N LEU A 316 -40.39 23.73 -13.98
CA LEU A 316 -40.83 25.04 -13.46
C LEU A 316 -41.39 24.91 -12.05
N TYR A 317 -42.20 23.88 -11.79
CA TYR A 317 -42.81 23.65 -10.49
C TYR A 317 -41.76 23.34 -9.41
N VAL A 318 -40.84 22.41 -9.67
CA VAL A 318 -39.80 22.01 -8.72
C VAL A 318 -38.81 23.16 -8.44
N LYS A 319 -38.49 23.98 -9.44
CA LYS A 319 -37.66 25.18 -9.24
C LYS A 319 -38.32 26.22 -8.32
N ARG A 320 -39.65 26.37 -8.40
CA ARG A 320 -40.42 27.34 -7.61
C ARG A 320 -40.73 26.83 -6.20
N GLU A 321 -41.32 25.65 -6.09
CA GLU A 321 -41.92 25.15 -4.84
C GLU A 321 -41.05 24.10 -4.11
N ARG A 322 -39.99 23.58 -4.77
CA ARG A 322 -39.07 22.54 -4.24
C ARG A 322 -39.75 21.31 -3.64
N LYS A 323 -40.92 20.96 -4.16
CA LYS A 323 -41.76 19.85 -3.70
C LYS A 323 -42.43 19.16 -4.88
N CYS A 324 -42.88 17.92 -4.68
CA CYS A 324 -43.69 17.19 -5.63
C CYS A 324 -45.12 17.77 -5.64
N PRO A 325 -45.70 18.10 -6.81
CA PRO A 325 -47.06 18.64 -6.91
C PRO A 325 -48.15 17.64 -6.48
N VAL A 326 -47.85 16.34 -6.53
CA VAL A 326 -48.82 15.28 -6.24
C VAL A 326 -48.70 14.78 -4.79
N THR A 327 -47.49 14.46 -4.34
CA THR A 327 -47.26 13.87 -3.01
C THR A 327 -46.79 14.87 -1.97
N GLY A 328 -46.42 16.10 -2.35
CA GLY A 328 -45.86 17.10 -1.45
C GLY A 328 -44.42 16.80 -0.97
N TYR A 329 -43.80 15.69 -1.39
CA TYR A 329 -42.44 15.34 -0.97
C TYR A 329 -41.41 16.36 -1.44
N PRO A 330 -40.39 16.67 -0.61
CA PRO A 330 -39.33 17.61 -1.00
C PRO A 330 -38.59 17.08 -2.22
N ALA A 331 -38.46 17.93 -3.25
CA ALA A 331 -37.93 17.56 -4.55
C ALA A 331 -36.96 18.62 -5.07
N ALA A 332 -35.86 18.16 -5.67
CA ALA A 332 -34.85 18.97 -6.32
C ALA A 332 -34.82 18.71 -7.84
N SER A 333 -34.32 19.67 -8.63
CA SER A 333 -34.22 19.52 -10.09
C SER A 333 -33.28 18.39 -10.53
N THR A 334 -32.36 17.96 -9.67
CA THR A 334 -31.45 16.81 -9.92
C THR A 334 -32.16 15.46 -9.87
N GLN A 335 -33.38 15.42 -9.33
CA GLN A 335 -34.19 14.20 -9.19
C GLN A 335 -35.18 14.02 -10.35
N LEU A 336 -35.07 14.86 -11.39
CA LEU A 336 -35.86 14.76 -12.61
C LEU A 336 -35.14 13.87 -13.61
N ILE A 337 -35.76 12.75 -13.97
CA ILE A 337 -35.22 11.80 -14.95
C ILE A 337 -36.13 11.84 -16.18
N ARG A 338 -35.58 12.20 -17.34
CA ARG A 338 -36.32 12.16 -18.61
C ARG A 338 -36.41 10.71 -19.08
N ILE A 339 -37.61 10.30 -19.45
CA ILE A 339 -37.90 8.99 -20.04
C ILE A 339 -37.96 9.20 -21.56
N TYR A 340 -37.10 8.51 -22.28
CA TYR A 340 -37.18 8.39 -23.73
C TYR A 340 -37.89 7.07 -24.01
N LEU A 341 -39.05 7.13 -24.67
CA LEU A 341 -39.70 5.95 -25.19
C LEU A 341 -39.06 5.66 -26.54
N ASP A 342 -38.37 4.53 -26.65
CA ASP A 342 -37.93 4.03 -27.94
C ASP A 342 -39.19 3.68 -28.74
N ALA A 343 -39.39 4.39 -29.86
CA ALA A 343 -40.52 4.19 -30.76
C ALA A 343 -40.32 2.96 -31.64
#